data_AF-A0A3D4Z1E9-F1
#
_entry.id   AF-A0A3D4Z1E9-F1
#
_cell.length_a   1.000
_cell.length_b   1.000
_cell.length_c   1.000
_cell.angle_alpha   90.00
_cell.angle_beta   90.00
_cell.angle_gamma   90.00
#
_symmetry.space_group_name_H-M   'P 1'
#
loop_
_entity.id
_entity.type
_entity.pdbx_description
1 polymer ?
#
loop_
_entity_poly.entity_id
_entity_poly.type
_entity_poly.pdbx_seq_one_letter_code
_entity_poly.pdbx_strand_id
1 'polypeptide(L)'
;MAHLSEDPALGQAFAEGLDVHRRTAAGIFNIHESLVTPAMRSAGKTVNFAVVYGQTPFGLAQQLGVTQSQAKKYIDQYFEKYAGVRDYRERVLAEARKKKEVRTLLGRRRFVPDIVSGNALSRNLAERIAFNTVIQGTAADVIKKAMVEIFSEITARKLKSGMLLQVHDE
;
A
#
# COMPACT_ATOMS: atom_id res chain seq x y z
N MET A 1 -1.94 -5.08 1.51
CA MET A 1 -0.47 -5.18 1.66
C MET A 1 -0.09 -6.43 2.43
N ALA A 2 -0.51 -6.58 3.70
CA ALA A 2 -0.18 -7.75 4.53
C ALA A 2 -0.31 -9.11 3.82
N HIS A 3 -1.46 -9.35 3.17
CA HIS A 3 -1.69 -10.57 2.40
C HIS A 3 -0.71 -10.74 1.22
N LEU A 4 -0.46 -9.67 0.46
CA LEU A 4 0.37 -9.71 -0.74
C LEU A 4 1.86 -9.83 -0.40
N SER A 5 2.29 -9.18 0.67
CA SER A 5 3.68 -9.20 1.11
C SER A 5 4.03 -10.41 1.96
N GLU A 6 3.02 -11.12 2.49
CA GLU A 6 3.17 -12.22 3.46
C GLU A 6 4.05 -11.81 4.65
N ASP A 7 4.03 -10.52 5.01
CA ASP A 7 4.88 -10.00 6.07
C ASP A 7 4.30 -10.45 7.42
N PRO A 8 5.06 -11.20 8.24
CA PRO A 8 4.51 -11.80 9.46
C PRO A 8 4.14 -10.73 10.49
N ALA A 9 4.93 -9.66 10.62
CA ALA A 9 4.67 -8.60 11.59
C ALA A 9 3.42 -7.79 11.22
N LEU A 10 3.24 -7.51 9.93
CA LEU A 10 2.06 -6.82 9.43
C LEU A 10 0.81 -7.72 9.47
N GLY A 11 0.95 -8.99 9.08
CA GLY A 11 -0.11 -9.99 9.15
C GLY A 11 -0.63 -10.20 10.57
N GLN A 12 0.28 -10.37 11.54
CA GLN A 12 -0.05 -10.47 12.96
C GLN A 12 -0.78 -9.22 13.46
N ALA A 13 -0.29 -8.01 13.10
CA ALA A 13 -0.92 -6.77 13.55
C ALA A 13 -2.38 -6.65 13.07
N PHE A 14 -2.69 -7.07 11.84
CA PHE A 14 -4.07 -7.12 11.36
C PHE A 14 -4.90 -8.23 12.03
N ALA A 15 -4.31 -9.41 12.26
CA ALA A 15 -5.00 -10.53 12.91
C ALA A 15 -5.41 -10.23 14.36
N GLU A 16 -4.57 -9.48 15.08
CA GLU A 16 -4.79 -9.08 16.47
C GLU A 16 -5.60 -7.77 16.60
N GLY A 17 -6.03 -7.16 15.49
CA GLY A 17 -6.78 -5.91 15.49
C GLY A 17 -5.96 -4.70 15.99
N LEU A 18 -4.64 -4.76 15.87
CA LEU A 18 -3.75 -3.70 16.34
C LEU A 18 -3.74 -2.49 15.40
N ASP A 19 -3.48 -1.32 15.95
CA ASP A 19 -3.32 -0.09 15.17
C ASP A 19 -1.97 -0.07 14.46
N VAL A 20 -1.96 -0.52 13.21
CA VAL A 20 -0.78 -0.54 12.33
C VAL A 20 -0.13 0.83 12.15
N HIS A 21 -0.88 1.94 12.24
CA HIS A 21 -0.32 3.28 12.13
C HIS A 21 0.43 3.67 13.40
N ARG A 22 -0.14 3.34 14.57
CA ARG A 22 0.50 3.55 15.87
C ARG A 22 1.77 2.70 16.00
N ARG A 23 1.72 1.44 15.58
CA ARG A 23 2.86 0.52 15.59
C ARG A 23 3.98 0.97 14.66
N THR A 24 3.65 1.44 13.46
CA THR A 24 4.62 2.06 12.56
C THR A 24 5.22 3.33 13.16
N ALA A 25 4.39 4.20 13.77
CA ALA A 25 4.88 5.40 14.45
C ALA A 25 5.87 5.08 15.59
N ALA A 26 5.52 4.12 16.46
CA ALA A 26 6.39 3.66 17.54
C ALA A 26 7.76 3.21 17.01
N GLY A 27 7.78 2.47 15.90
CA GLY A 27 9.01 2.03 15.24
C GLY A 27 9.86 3.19 14.70
N ILE A 28 9.27 4.11 13.92
CA ILE A 28 10.03 5.20 13.29
C ILE A 28 10.52 6.27 14.29
N PHE A 29 9.77 6.49 15.37
CA PHE A 29 10.16 7.40 16.46
C PHE A 29 11.01 6.71 17.55
N ASN A 30 11.16 5.38 17.49
CA ASN A 30 11.86 4.56 18.47
C ASN A 30 11.34 4.77 19.91
N ILE A 31 10.02 4.69 20.08
CA ILE A 31 9.32 4.84 21.36
C ILE A 31 8.34 3.69 21.58
N HIS A 32 7.87 3.49 22.82
CA HIS A 32 6.82 2.53 23.11
C HIS A 32 5.46 2.97 22.52
N GLU A 33 4.62 2.02 22.08
CA GLU A 33 3.32 2.33 21.43
C GLU A 33 2.37 3.16 22.31
N SER A 34 2.44 2.98 23.63
CA SER A 34 1.66 3.75 24.61
C SER A 34 2.04 5.24 24.65
N LEU A 35 3.25 5.59 24.21
CA LEU A 35 3.75 6.97 24.18
C LEU A 35 3.45 7.66 22.84
N VAL A 36 2.89 6.95 21.86
CA VAL A 36 2.57 7.51 20.54
C VAL A 36 1.42 8.50 20.67
N THR A 37 1.67 9.75 20.31
CA THR A 37 0.66 10.82 20.25
C THR A 37 -0.19 10.73 18.97
N PRO A 38 -1.35 11.40 18.89
CA PRO A 38 -2.14 11.48 17.67
C PRO A 38 -1.37 12.03 16.46
N ALA A 39 -0.50 13.02 16.68
CA ALA A 39 0.36 13.58 15.63
C ALA A 39 1.38 12.55 15.12
N MET A 40 2.02 11.80 16.03
CA MET A 40 2.94 10.71 15.67
C MET A 40 2.22 9.58 14.92
N ARG A 41 1.01 9.22 15.36
CA ARG A 41 0.16 8.25 14.65
C ARG A 41 -0.16 8.71 13.23
N SER A 42 -0.48 10.00 13.05
CA SER A 42 -0.70 10.59 11.72
C SER A 42 0.55 10.49 10.84
N ALA A 43 1.74 10.78 11.39
CA ALA A 43 2.99 10.58 10.68
C ALA A 43 3.22 9.10 10.30
N GLY A 44 2.95 8.16 11.21
CA GLY A 44 2.99 6.72 10.93
C GLY A 44 2.00 6.29 9.83
N LYS A 45 0.81 6.87 9.79
CA LYS A 45 -0.16 6.71 8.69
C LYS A 45 0.43 7.19 7.36
N THR A 46 0.99 8.40 7.33
CA THR A 46 1.63 8.96 6.14
C THR A 46 2.77 8.07 5.63
N VAL A 47 3.64 7.57 6.52
CA VAL A 47 4.72 6.65 6.15
C VAL A 47 4.18 5.34 5.58
N ASN A 48 3.18 4.74 6.21
CA ASN A 48 2.53 3.52 5.70
C ASN A 48 2.06 3.70 4.25
N PHE A 49 1.31 4.78 3.97
CA PHE A 49 0.80 5.04 2.63
C PHE A 49 1.92 5.41 1.64
N ALA A 50 2.88 6.23 2.06
CA ALA A 50 4.02 6.61 1.24
C ALA A 50 4.79 5.37 0.75
N VAL A 51 5.05 4.40 1.63
CA VAL A 51 5.75 3.18 1.25
C VAL A 51 4.89 2.29 0.34
N VAL A 52 3.60 2.13 0.66
CA VAL A 52 2.66 1.36 -0.18
C VAL A 52 2.55 1.93 -1.60
N TYR A 53 2.68 3.25 -1.76
CA TYR A 53 2.58 3.93 -3.05
C TYR A 53 3.94 4.19 -3.72
N GLY A 54 5.04 3.68 -3.15
CA GLY A 54 6.38 3.85 -3.71
C GLY A 54 6.84 5.31 -3.74
N GLN A 55 6.39 6.14 -2.81
CA GLN A 55 6.79 7.53 -2.70
C GLN A 55 8.28 7.64 -2.35
N THR A 56 8.94 8.65 -2.91
CA THR A 56 10.36 8.90 -2.65
C THR A 56 10.56 9.61 -1.31
N PRO A 57 11.76 9.55 -0.70
CA PRO A 57 12.07 10.33 0.50
C PRO A 57 11.80 11.83 0.34
N PHE A 58 12.01 12.37 -0.86
CA PHE A 58 11.68 13.76 -1.19
C PHE A 58 10.18 14.07 -1.00
N GLY A 59 9.31 13.25 -1.56
CA GLY A 59 7.87 13.46 -1.45
C GLY A 59 7.38 13.28 -0.01
N LEU A 60 7.92 12.29 0.71
CA LEU A 60 7.57 12.05 2.10
C LEU A 60 8.01 13.20 3.02
N ALA A 61 9.20 13.75 2.78
CA ALA A 61 9.72 14.90 3.50
C ALA A 61 8.79 16.12 3.41
N GLN A 62 8.27 16.42 2.22
CA GLN A 62 7.32 17.51 2.03
C GLN A 62 6.00 17.29 2.79
N GLN A 63 5.45 16.07 2.76
CA GLN A 63 4.20 15.77 3.47
C GLN A 63 4.33 15.80 4.99
N LEU A 64 5.49 15.41 5.52
CA LEU A 64 5.75 15.37 6.96
C LEU A 64 6.36 16.65 7.51
N GLY A 65 6.80 17.58 6.66
CA GLY A 65 7.53 18.78 7.08
C GLY A 65 8.88 18.48 7.72
N VAL A 66 9.58 17.43 7.24
CA VAL A 66 10.89 17.00 7.77
C VAL A 66 11.98 17.07 6.68
N THR A 67 13.24 16.88 7.06
CA THR A 67 14.33 16.80 6.09
C THR A 67 14.25 15.52 5.25
N GLN A 68 14.80 15.54 4.03
CA GLN A 68 14.86 14.34 3.18
C GLN A 68 15.63 13.19 3.85
N SER A 69 16.69 13.50 4.60
CA SER A 69 17.45 12.51 5.37
C SER A 69 16.56 11.83 6.43
N GLN A 70 15.76 12.62 7.16
CA GLN A 70 14.84 12.09 8.15
C GLN A 70 13.74 11.23 7.51
N ALA A 71 13.17 11.67 6.39
CA ALA A 71 12.18 10.90 5.65
C ALA A 71 12.76 9.57 5.12
N LYS A 72 14.02 9.57 4.64
CA LYS A 72 14.73 8.35 4.24
C LYS A 72 14.86 7.41 5.44
N LYS A 73 15.29 7.90 6.60
CA LYS A 73 15.41 7.10 7.82
C LYS A 73 14.08 6.44 8.21
N TYR A 74 12.96 7.16 8.10
CA TYR A 74 11.63 6.59 8.37
C TYR A 74 11.26 5.46 7.39
N ILE A 75 11.59 5.61 6.11
CA ILE A 75 11.38 4.55 5.11
C ILE A 75 12.26 3.34 5.41
N ASP A 76 13.53 3.55 5.75
CA ASP A 76 14.48 2.47 6.07
C ASP A 76 14.00 1.68 7.30
N GLN A 77 13.65 2.38 8.39
CA GLN A 77 13.09 1.77 9.62
C GLN A 77 11.77 1.03 9.35
N TYR A 78 10.93 1.55 8.45
CA TYR A 78 9.73 0.85 8.03
C TYR A 78 10.05 -0.51 7.38
N PHE A 79 11.02 -0.55 6.46
CA PHE A 79 11.42 -1.80 5.80
C PHE A 79 12.21 -2.74 6.70
N GLU A 80 12.92 -2.23 7.71
CA GLU A 80 13.51 -3.06 8.76
C GLU A 80 12.42 -3.77 9.59
N LYS A 81 11.35 -3.04 9.94
CA LYS A 81 10.21 -3.58 10.68
C LYS A 81 9.38 -4.57 9.84
N TYR A 82 9.16 -4.24 8.57
CA TYR A 82 8.29 -4.98 7.65
C TYR A 82 9.07 -5.47 6.42
N ALA A 83 10.04 -6.36 6.66
CA ALA A 83 10.94 -6.86 5.63
C ALA A 83 10.20 -7.55 4.47
N GLY A 84 9.09 -8.25 4.75
CA GLY A 84 8.28 -8.90 3.72
C GLY A 84 7.69 -7.90 2.72
N VAL A 85 7.40 -6.66 3.15
CA VAL A 85 6.93 -5.59 2.25
C VAL A 85 8.03 -5.17 1.27
N ARG A 86 9.27 -5.03 1.76
CA ARG A 86 10.43 -4.72 0.91
C ARG A 86 10.65 -5.83 -0.12
N ASP A 87 10.67 -7.07 0.34
CA ASP A 87 11.00 -8.22 -0.49
C ASP A 87 9.89 -8.45 -1.54
N TYR A 88 8.62 -8.24 -1.16
CA TYR A 88 7.52 -8.25 -2.10
C TYR A 88 7.62 -7.16 -3.18
N ARG A 89 7.97 -5.92 -2.78
CA ARG A 89 8.19 -4.83 -3.74
C ARG A 89 9.25 -5.21 -4.77
N GLU A 90 10.40 -5.71 -4.33
CA GLU A 90 11.47 -6.11 -5.25
C GLU A 90 11.04 -7.26 -6.17
N ARG A 91 10.30 -8.27 -5.66
CA ARG A 91 9.72 -9.34 -6.50
C ARG A 91 8.81 -8.79 -7.58
N VAL A 92 7.88 -7.89 -7.24
CA VAL A 92 6.96 -7.26 -8.19
C VAL A 92 7.71 -6.48 -9.27
N LEU A 93 8.69 -5.66 -8.86
CA LEU A 93 9.46 -4.86 -9.81
C LEU A 93 10.36 -5.72 -10.71
N ALA A 94 10.97 -6.78 -10.17
CA ALA A 94 11.77 -7.71 -10.96
C ALA A 94 10.93 -8.40 -12.04
N GLU A 95 9.74 -8.90 -11.69
CA GLU A 95 8.83 -9.52 -12.66
C GLU A 95 8.30 -8.51 -13.68
N ALA A 96 7.97 -7.30 -13.24
CA ALA A 96 7.53 -6.22 -14.12
C ALA A 96 8.63 -5.82 -15.12
N ARG A 97 9.92 -5.80 -14.73
CA ARG A 97 11.03 -5.55 -15.65
C ARG A 97 11.17 -6.63 -16.73
N LYS A 98 10.92 -7.90 -16.38
CA LYS A 98 10.95 -9.01 -17.35
C LYS A 98 9.77 -8.97 -18.31
N LYS A 99 8.55 -8.78 -17.79
CA LYS A 99 7.30 -8.93 -18.54
C LYS A 99 6.77 -7.62 -19.13
N LYS A 100 7.25 -6.47 -18.65
CA LYS A 100 6.74 -5.12 -18.97
C LYS A 100 5.24 -4.96 -18.66
N GLU A 101 4.73 -5.77 -17.73
CA GLU A 101 3.35 -5.74 -17.23
C GLU A 101 3.30 -6.10 -15.74
N VAL A 102 2.24 -5.67 -15.07
CA VAL A 102 1.86 -6.11 -13.72
C VAL A 102 0.41 -6.59 -13.70
N ARG A 103 0.06 -7.39 -12.70
CA ARG A 103 -1.29 -7.91 -12.51
C ARG A 103 -1.76 -7.75 -11.07
N THR A 104 -3.06 -7.50 -10.89
CA THR A 104 -3.72 -7.56 -9.60
C THR A 104 -3.92 -9.01 -9.15
N LEU A 105 -4.37 -9.21 -7.91
CA LEU A 105 -4.68 -10.55 -7.39
C LEU A 105 -5.72 -11.30 -8.23
N LEU A 106 -6.71 -10.60 -8.79
CA LEU A 106 -7.72 -11.19 -9.67
C LEU A 106 -7.31 -11.18 -11.16
N GLY A 107 -6.03 -10.91 -11.46
CA GLY A 107 -5.47 -11.06 -12.80
C GLY A 107 -5.64 -9.87 -13.73
N ARG A 108 -6.23 -8.75 -13.28
CA ARG A 108 -6.33 -7.52 -14.11
C ARG A 108 -4.93 -7.02 -14.43
N ARG A 109 -4.65 -6.85 -15.72
CA ARG A 109 -3.33 -6.48 -16.23
C ARG A 109 -3.18 -4.97 -16.47
N ARG A 110 -1.98 -4.46 -16.24
CA ARG A 110 -1.51 -3.15 -16.75
C ARG A 110 -0.14 -3.28 -17.39
N PHE A 111 0.03 -2.72 -18.59
CA PHE A 111 1.33 -2.60 -19.23
C PHE A 111 2.15 -1.45 -18.64
N VAL A 112 3.45 -1.67 -18.46
CA VAL A 112 4.42 -0.73 -17.90
C VAL A 112 5.74 -0.80 -18.70
N PRO A 113 5.74 -0.48 -20.01
CA PRO A 113 6.91 -0.64 -20.87
C PRO A 113 8.12 0.18 -20.42
N ASP A 114 7.88 1.36 -19.83
CA ASP A 114 8.92 2.28 -19.38
C ASP A 114 9.72 1.79 -18.18
N ILE A 115 9.36 0.65 -17.57
CA ILE A 115 10.08 0.09 -16.42
C ILE A 115 11.51 -0.37 -16.77
N VAL A 116 11.82 -0.51 -18.06
CA VAL A 116 13.17 -0.78 -18.57
C VAL A 116 13.77 0.42 -19.31
N SER A 117 13.17 1.61 -19.21
CA SER A 117 13.67 2.81 -19.88
C SER A 117 15.06 3.17 -19.39
N GLY A 118 15.94 3.60 -20.30
CA GLY A 118 17.25 4.17 -19.95
C GLY A 118 17.11 5.49 -19.19
N ASN A 119 16.01 6.24 -19.42
CA ASN A 119 15.72 7.47 -18.71
C ASN A 119 15.31 7.16 -17.25
N ALA A 120 16.09 7.67 -16.30
CA ALA A 120 15.89 7.39 -14.88
C ALA A 120 14.53 7.90 -14.35
N LEU A 121 14.05 9.05 -14.83
CA LEU A 121 12.76 9.62 -14.42
C LEU A 121 11.59 8.75 -14.91
N SER A 122 11.61 8.35 -16.17
CA SER A 122 10.59 7.45 -16.76
C SER A 122 10.58 6.11 -16.04
N ARG A 123 11.76 5.53 -15.80
CA ARG A 123 11.90 4.25 -15.09
C ARG A 123 11.36 4.32 -13.66
N ASN A 124 11.75 5.34 -12.89
CA ASN A 124 11.27 5.53 -11.51
C ASN A 124 9.75 5.76 -11.46
N LEU A 125 9.18 6.49 -12.43
CA LEU A 125 7.73 6.64 -12.55
C LEU A 125 7.06 5.29 -12.84
N ALA A 126 7.59 4.52 -13.77
CA ALA A 126 7.06 3.20 -14.14
C ALA A 126 7.10 2.20 -12.97
N GLU A 127 8.16 2.20 -12.17
CA GLU A 127 8.24 1.35 -10.96
C GLU A 127 7.16 1.71 -9.93
N ARG A 128 6.92 3.01 -9.69
CA ARG A 128 5.84 3.47 -8.80
C ARG A 128 4.47 3.04 -9.32
N ILE A 129 4.24 3.24 -10.62
CA ILE A 129 3.02 2.81 -11.29
C ILE A 129 2.82 1.31 -11.16
N ALA A 130 3.86 0.52 -11.43
CA ALA A 130 3.82 -0.93 -11.39
C ALA A 130 3.41 -1.43 -10.00
N PHE A 131 4.10 -0.97 -8.94
CA PHE A 131 3.81 -1.41 -7.59
C PHE A 131 2.43 -0.94 -7.11
N ASN A 132 2.10 0.35 -7.29
CA ASN A 132 0.81 0.90 -6.90
C ASN A 132 -0.36 0.15 -7.57
N THR A 133 -0.24 -0.16 -8.86
CA THR A 133 -1.28 -0.86 -9.62
C THR A 133 -1.65 -2.20 -9.00
N VAL A 134 -0.66 -2.96 -8.51
CA VAL A 134 -0.93 -4.25 -7.88
C VAL A 134 -1.76 -4.06 -6.61
N ILE A 135 -1.42 -3.06 -5.79
CA ILE A 135 -2.10 -2.81 -4.51
C ILE A 135 -3.49 -2.20 -4.71
N GLN A 136 -3.56 -0.99 -5.31
CA GLN A 136 -4.82 -0.28 -5.50
C GLN A 136 -5.74 -1.03 -6.45
N GLY A 137 -5.16 -1.67 -7.47
CA GLY A 137 -5.94 -2.49 -8.37
C GLY A 137 -6.58 -3.68 -7.65
N THR A 138 -5.84 -4.38 -6.80
CA THR A 138 -6.42 -5.48 -6.02
C THR A 138 -7.55 -4.99 -5.12
N ALA A 139 -7.41 -3.83 -4.46
CA ALA A 139 -8.51 -3.24 -3.68
C ALA A 139 -9.74 -2.93 -4.54
N ALA A 140 -9.54 -2.33 -5.73
CA ALA A 140 -10.60 -2.05 -6.69
C ALA A 140 -11.28 -3.33 -7.22
N ASP A 141 -10.55 -4.44 -7.28
CA ASP A 141 -11.11 -5.73 -7.68
C ASP A 141 -12.01 -6.32 -6.60
N VAL A 142 -11.55 -6.25 -5.34
CA VAL A 142 -12.30 -6.74 -4.18
C VAL A 142 -13.61 -5.97 -4.01
N ILE A 143 -13.59 -4.63 -4.06
CA ILE A 143 -14.82 -3.84 -3.88
C ILE A 143 -15.81 -4.13 -5.01
N LYS A 144 -15.37 -4.25 -6.27
CA LYS A 144 -16.24 -4.58 -7.40
C LYS A 144 -16.87 -5.96 -7.25
N LYS A 145 -16.10 -6.95 -6.78
CA LYS A 145 -16.62 -8.27 -6.47
C LYS A 145 -17.70 -8.20 -5.37
N ALA A 146 -17.42 -7.48 -4.28
CA ALA A 146 -18.38 -7.30 -3.19
C ALA A 146 -19.67 -6.61 -3.65
N MET A 147 -19.58 -5.59 -4.53
CA MET A 147 -20.76 -4.93 -5.08
C MET A 147 -21.67 -5.88 -5.85
N VAL A 148 -21.08 -6.76 -6.68
CA VAL A 148 -21.83 -7.77 -7.43
C VAL A 148 -22.51 -8.76 -6.48
N GLU A 149 -21.78 -9.24 -5.47
CA GLU A 149 -22.32 -10.17 -4.46
C GLU A 149 -23.46 -9.54 -3.64
N ILE A 150 -23.30 -8.29 -3.20
CA ILE A 150 -24.34 -7.54 -2.48
C ILE A 150 -25.58 -7.37 -3.36
N PHE A 151 -25.42 -7.00 -4.63
CA PHE A 151 -26.53 -6.86 -5.57
C PHE A 151 -27.29 -8.18 -5.77
N SER A 152 -26.56 -9.30 -5.91
CA SER A 152 -27.14 -10.64 -5.98
C SER A 152 -27.94 -10.98 -4.72
N GLU A 153 -27.42 -10.68 -3.53
CA GLU A 153 -28.11 -10.94 -2.25
C GLU A 153 -29.37 -10.08 -2.06
N ILE A 154 -29.31 -8.78 -2.40
CA ILE A 154 -30.47 -7.88 -2.37
C ILE A 154 -31.60 -8.43 -3.25
N THR A 155 -31.25 -8.86 -4.46
CA THR A 155 -32.19 -9.40 -5.45
C THR A 155 -32.79 -10.73 -4.97
N ALA A 156 -31.95 -11.67 -4.52
CA ALA A 156 -32.39 -13.00 -4.06
C ALA A 156 -33.34 -12.91 -2.85
N ARG A 157 -33.07 -12.01 -1.93
CA ARG A 157 -33.89 -11.78 -0.72
C ARG A 157 -35.06 -10.84 -0.94
N LYS A 158 -35.23 -10.27 -2.14
CA LYS A 158 -36.27 -9.30 -2.49
C LYS A 158 -36.31 -8.09 -1.55
N LEU A 159 -35.13 -7.59 -1.16
CA LEU A 159 -35.04 -6.44 -0.28
C LEU A 159 -35.43 -5.15 -1.03
N LYS A 160 -35.96 -4.17 -0.30
CA LYS A 160 -36.29 -2.85 -0.84
C LYS A 160 -35.08 -1.90 -0.92
N SER A 161 -34.01 -2.22 -0.19
CA SER A 161 -32.78 -1.42 -0.15
C SER A 161 -32.00 -1.56 -1.47
N GLY A 162 -31.25 -0.52 -1.84
CA GLY A 162 -30.38 -0.52 -3.03
C GLY A 162 -29.07 0.22 -2.76
N MET A 163 -28.01 -0.19 -3.45
CA MET A 163 -26.72 0.51 -3.42
C MET A 163 -26.84 1.81 -4.22
N LEU A 164 -26.49 2.95 -3.61
CA LEU A 164 -26.63 4.26 -4.23
C LEU A 164 -25.31 4.75 -4.85
N LEU A 165 -24.23 4.65 -4.11
CA LEU A 165 -22.93 5.20 -4.46
C LEU A 165 -21.82 4.22 -4.10
N GLN A 166 -20.68 4.42 -4.74
CA GLN A 166 -19.42 3.78 -4.42
C GLN A 166 -18.34 4.87 -4.49
N VAL A 167 -17.61 5.08 -3.41
CA VAL A 167 -16.57 6.09 -3.29
C VAL A 167 -15.32 5.45 -2.70
N HIS A 168 -14.37 5.11 -3.58
CA HIS A 168 -13.10 4.45 -3.22
C HIS A 168 -13.26 3.09 -2.54
N ASP A 169 -13.30 3.04 -1.22
CA ASP A 169 -13.44 1.86 -0.37
C ASP A 169 -14.78 1.81 0.39
N GLU A 170 -15.68 2.75 0.10
CA GLU A 170 -17.07 2.81 0.59
C GLU A 170 -18.09 2.56 -0.53
#